data_AF-A0A165YY89-F1
#
_entry.id   AF-A0A165YY89-F1
#
_cell.length_a   1.000
_cell.length_b   1.000
_cell.length_c   1.000
_cell.angle_alpha   90.00
_cell.angle_beta   90.00
_cell.angle_gamma   90.00
#
_symmetry.space_group_name_H-M   'P 1'
#
loop_
_entity.id
_entity.type
_entity.pdbx_description
1 polymer ?
#
loop_
_entity_poly.entity_id
_entity_poly.type
_entity_poly.pdbx_seq_one_letter_code
_entity_poly.pdbx_strand_id
1 'polypeptide(L)'
;MNSTTNTSIITTKTRITHTKITTIIIINSTTTTTSIITTKTRITHTKISTPNINSTTTTSIIITETRILHTNIITNTMNSTTTTSIITTKTRITHTKITTTINSTTIITSIITTKTRITHTKITTTINSTTITSIITITCESRITHTKINIIIINSTTIITSIITTKTRINHTKITITIINSTTIITNIITTKTRITHTKTTIIIINSTTIITNIITTKTRITHTKTTPIIINSTTTISSIIICEITIYYCYFRVRVRTVDSTIITIYKC
;
A
#
# COMPACT_ATOMS: atom_id res chain seq x y z
N MET A 1 -25.59 -15.86 20.60
CA MET A 1 -24.42 -15.72 21.50
C MET A 1 -23.37 -14.88 20.78
N ASN A 2 -23.12 -13.65 21.23
CA ASN A 2 -22.07 -12.81 20.64
C ASN A 2 -20.72 -13.19 21.23
N SER A 3 -19.94 -14.02 20.53
CA SER A 3 -18.59 -14.40 20.95
C SER A 3 -17.58 -13.36 20.48
N THR A 4 -16.78 -12.83 21.41
CA THR A 4 -15.68 -11.88 21.14
C THR A 4 -14.36 -12.57 21.45
N THR A 5 -13.41 -12.53 20.52
CA THR A 5 -12.08 -13.14 20.71
C THR A 5 -10.99 -12.09 20.59
N ASN A 6 -10.24 -11.88 21.68
CA ASN A 6 -9.11 -10.97 21.71
C ASN A 6 -7.80 -11.75 21.82
N THR A 7 -6.85 -11.46 20.94
CA THR A 7 -5.51 -12.05 20.95
C THR A 7 -4.46 -10.95 20.94
N SER A 8 -3.53 -11.02 21.89
CA SER A 8 -2.42 -10.08 22.00
C SER A 8 -1.10 -10.85 22.12
N ILE A 9 -0.14 -10.56 21.25
CA ILE A 9 1.19 -11.16 21.25
C ILE A 9 2.22 -10.03 21.35
N ILE A 10 3.00 -10.03 22.44
CA ILE A 10 4.10 -9.09 22.63
C ILE A 10 5.41 -9.89 22.65
N THR A 11 6.36 -9.52 21.80
CA THR A 11 7.70 -10.15 21.77
C THR A 11 8.78 -9.08 21.78
N THR A 12 9.50 -9.00 22.88
CA THR A 12 10.66 -8.11 23.06
C THR A 12 11.91 -8.96 23.21
N LYS A 13 12.87 -8.87 22.28
CA LYS A 13 14.16 -9.56 22.41
C LYS A 13 15.33 -8.73 21.89
N THR A 14 16.48 -8.82 22.55
CA THR A 14 17.71 -8.17 22.08
C THR A 14 18.19 -8.82 20.78
N ARG A 15 18.48 -10.12 20.79
CA ARG A 15 18.98 -10.85 19.61
C ARG A 15 18.23 -12.16 19.41
N ILE A 16 17.82 -12.42 18.18
CA ILE A 16 17.26 -13.70 17.75
C ILE A 16 17.73 -13.98 16.31
N THR A 17 17.74 -15.23 15.87
CA THR A 17 17.90 -15.55 14.44
C THR A 17 16.55 -15.52 13.73
N HIS A 18 15.58 -16.31 14.18
CA HIS A 18 14.26 -16.41 13.53
C HIS A 18 13.10 -16.07 14.47
N THR A 19 12.08 -15.39 13.93
CA THR A 19 10.78 -15.27 14.59
C THR A 19 9.68 -15.62 13.60
N LYS A 20 8.84 -16.56 14.01
CA LYS A 20 7.61 -16.92 13.32
C LYS A 20 6.46 -16.68 14.30
N ILE A 21 5.56 -15.77 13.94
CA ILE A 21 4.31 -15.54 14.67
C ILE A 21 3.18 -15.91 13.73
N THR A 22 2.34 -16.84 14.17
CA THR A 22 1.09 -17.19 13.49
C THR A 22 -0.02 -17.01 14.49
N THR A 23 -1.02 -16.18 14.19
CA THR A 23 -2.23 -16.10 15.03
C THR A 23 -3.19 -17.24 14.69
N ILE A 24 -4.01 -17.62 15.67
CA ILE A 24 -5.04 -18.66 15.53
C ILE A 24 -6.04 -18.25 14.44
N ILE A 25 -6.46 -19.21 13.61
CA ILE A 25 -7.59 -19.06 12.70
C ILE A 25 -8.84 -19.00 13.58
N ILE A 26 -9.43 -17.82 13.73
CA ILE A 26 -10.69 -17.68 14.46
C ILE A 26 -11.81 -17.85 13.44
N ILE A 27 -12.66 -18.86 13.63
CA ILE A 27 -13.80 -19.18 12.78
C ILE A 27 -15.07 -18.86 13.57
N ASN A 28 -16.01 -18.14 12.96
CA ASN A 28 -17.37 -17.88 13.47
C ASN A 28 -17.43 -17.12 14.82
N SER A 29 -16.48 -16.20 15.05
CA SER A 29 -16.63 -15.22 16.14
C SER A 29 -17.36 -13.98 15.62
N THR A 30 -18.20 -13.36 16.46
CA THR A 30 -18.86 -12.10 16.05
C THR A 30 -17.85 -10.96 15.87
N THR A 31 -16.86 -10.87 16.75
CA THR A 31 -15.80 -9.85 16.70
C THR A 31 -14.44 -10.43 17.10
N THR A 32 -13.40 -10.15 16.31
CA THR A 32 -12.03 -10.61 16.55
C THR A 32 -11.05 -9.45 16.53
N THR A 33 -10.30 -9.30 17.62
CA THR A 33 -9.23 -8.30 17.73
C THR A 33 -7.90 -9.01 17.86
N THR A 34 -6.99 -8.77 16.93
CA THR A 34 -5.61 -9.29 16.96
C THR A 34 -4.63 -8.13 17.07
N SER A 35 -3.75 -8.19 18.07
CA SER A 35 -2.65 -7.24 18.25
C SER A 35 -1.32 -7.98 18.34
N ILE A 36 -0.36 -7.58 17.51
CA ILE A 36 0.98 -8.17 17.50
C ILE A 36 1.99 -7.05 17.59
N ILE A 37 2.76 -7.03 18.69
CA ILE A 37 3.83 -6.06 18.93
C ILE A 37 5.14 -6.82 18.98
N THR A 38 6.06 -6.49 18.07
CA THR A 38 7.41 -7.09 18.05
C THR A 38 8.48 -6.01 18.09
N THR A 39 9.35 -6.08 19.09
CA THR A 39 10.47 -5.15 19.29
C THR A 39 11.77 -5.93 19.37
N LYS A 40 12.67 -5.73 18.39
CA LYS A 40 13.95 -6.46 18.36
C LYS A 40 15.13 -5.61 17.92
N THR A 41 16.31 -5.83 18.52
CA THR A 41 17.52 -5.12 18.06
C THR A 41 18.14 -5.82 16.85
N ARG A 42 18.35 -7.15 16.89
CA ARG A 42 18.96 -7.86 15.76
C ARG A 42 18.25 -9.18 15.48
N ILE A 43 17.78 -9.33 14.24
CA ILE A 43 17.12 -10.55 13.77
C ILE A 43 17.42 -10.84 12.31
N THR A 44 17.52 -12.11 11.90
CA THR A 44 17.74 -12.44 10.49
C THR A 44 16.41 -12.53 9.74
N HIS A 45 15.41 -13.21 10.30
CA HIS A 45 14.10 -13.39 9.65
C HIS A 45 12.91 -13.19 10.58
N THR A 46 11.95 -12.38 10.16
CA THR A 46 10.63 -12.23 10.81
C THR A 46 9.54 -12.65 9.83
N LYS A 47 8.72 -13.65 10.19
CA LYS A 47 7.51 -14.06 9.47
C LYS A 47 6.30 -13.89 10.38
N ILE A 48 5.33 -13.08 9.95
CA ILE A 48 4.05 -12.91 10.65
C ILE A 48 2.93 -13.33 9.71
N SER A 49 2.02 -14.17 10.19
CA SER A 49 0.86 -14.66 9.45
C SER A 49 -0.40 -14.52 10.29
N THR A 50 -1.37 -13.74 9.80
CA THR A 50 -2.65 -13.53 10.49
C THR A 50 -3.84 -13.89 9.57
N PRO A 51 -4.22 -15.18 9.49
CA PRO A 51 -5.43 -15.61 8.82
C PRO A 51 -6.67 -15.33 9.67
N ASN A 52 -7.74 -14.81 9.08
CA ASN A 52 -9.03 -14.59 9.75
C ASN A 52 -10.21 -14.86 8.81
N ILE A 53 -11.24 -15.56 9.29
CA ILE A 53 -12.36 -16.08 8.51
C ILE A 53 -13.67 -15.84 9.26
N ASN A 54 -14.71 -15.32 8.58
CA ASN A 54 -16.08 -15.23 9.09
C ASN A 54 -16.22 -14.48 10.44
N SER A 55 -15.61 -13.30 10.59
CA SER A 55 -15.80 -12.46 11.78
C SER A 55 -15.66 -10.96 11.48
N THR A 56 -16.15 -10.06 12.32
CA THR A 56 -15.74 -8.64 12.22
C THR A 56 -14.33 -8.53 12.78
N THR A 57 -13.35 -8.09 11.99
CA THR A 57 -11.93 -8.21 12.33
C THR A 57 -11.25 -6.86 12.48
N THR A 58 -10.50 -6.72 13.58
CA THR A 58 -9.52 -5.65 13.74
C THR A 58 -8.15 -6.29 13.92
N THR A 59 -7.24 -6.04 12.99
CA THR A 59 -5.86 -6.54 13.05
C THR A 59 -4.89 -5.37 13.14
N SER A 60 -4.01 -5.42 14.14
CA SER A 60 -2.97 -4.43 14.37
C SER A 60 -1.62 -5.14 14.52
N ILE A 61 -0.66 -4.78 13.66
CA ILE A 61 0.67 -5.36 13.64
C ILE A 61 1.68 -4.23 13.74
N ILE A 62 2.44 -4.18 14.83
CA ILE A 62 3.50 -3.20 15.07
C ILE A 62 4.83 -3.94 15.14
N ILE A 63 5.74 -3.60 14.24
CA ILE A 63 7.08 -4.18 14.17
C ILE A 63 8.12 -3.07 14.26
N THR A 64 8.91 -3.08 15.32
CA THR A 64 10.02 -2.15 15.51
C THR A 64 11.32 -2.93 15.60
N GLU A 65 12.15 -2.90 14.56
CA GLU A 65 13.39 -3.69 14.55
C GLU A 65 14.59 -2.89 14.05
N THR A 66 15.73 -2.93 14.75
CA THR A 66 16.88 -2.08 14.36
C THR A 66 17.63 -2.68 13.17
N ARG A 67 18.08 -3.95 13.21
CA ARG A 67 18.80 -4.58 12.08
C ARG A 67 18.21 -5.92 11.65
N ILE A 68 17.84 -6.01 10.36
CA ILE A 68 17.22 -7.20 9.75
C ILE A 68 17.73 -7.57 8.38
N LEU A 69 17.66 -8.85 8.04
CA LEU A 69 17.77 -9.29 6.66
C LEU A 69 16.38 -9.35 5.99
N HIS A 70 15.46 -10.19 6.48
CA HIS A 70 14.18 -10.39 5.82
C HIS A 70 12.97 -10.21 6.75
N THR A 71 11.96 -9.47 6.30
CA THR A 71 10.64 -9.45 6.94
C THR A 71 9.56 -9.82 5.94
N ASN A 72 8.71 -10.77 6.30
CA ASN A 72 7.54 -11.18 5.53
C ASN A 72 6.29 -11.12 6.40
N ILE A 73 5.35 -10.25 6.05
CA ILE A 73 4.07 -10.11 6.74
C ILE A 73 2.99 -10.54 5.76
N ILE A 74 2.15 -11.48 6.18
CA ILE A 74 1.02 -11.98 5.42
C ILE A 74 -0.24 -11.81 6.27
N THR A 75 -1.20 -11.03 5.77
CA THR A 75 -2.51 -10.89 6.38
C THR A 75 -3.56 -11.37 5.38
N ASN A 76 -4.36 -12.36 5.77
CA ASN A 76 -5.41 -12.91 4.92
C ASN A 76 -6.73 -12.81 5.68
N THR A 77 -7.70 -12.10 5.13
CA THR A 77 -9.03 -11.93 5.73
C THR A 77 -10.10 -12.32 4.72
N MET A 78 -11.08 -13.13 5.15
CA MET A 78 -12.16 -13.63 4.30
C MET A 78 -13.52 -13.49 5.01
N ASN A 79 -14.56 -13.12 4.26
CA ASN A 79 -15.96 -13.05 4.66
C ASN A 79 -16.19 -12.22 5.94
N SER A 80 -15.65 -11.01 5.97
CA SER A 80 -15.55 -10.20 7.19
C SER A 80 -15.73 -8.71 6.90
N THR A 81 -16.11 -7.92 7.91
CA THR A 81 -15.84 -6.47 7.94
C THR A 81 -14.46 -6.30 8.54
N THR A 82 -13.54 -5.58 7.89
CA THR A 82 -12.11 -5.64 8.27
C THR A 82 -11.45 -4.27 8.42
N THR A 83 -10.75 -4.11 9.53
CA THR A 83 -9.77 -3.03 9.72
C THR A 83 -8.39 -3.66 9.94
N THR A 84 -7.46 -3.41 9.03
CA THR A 84 -6.08 -3.91 9.10
C THR A 84 -5.12 -2.74 9.18
N SER A 85 -4.29 -2.72 10.21
CA SER A 85 -3.23 -1.73 10.40
C SER A 85 -1.89 -2.43 10.56
N ILE A 86 -0.94 -2.10 9.69
CA ILE A 86 0.41 -2.67 9.71
C ILE A 86 1.40 -1.52 9.76
N ILE A 87 2.12 -1.40 10.89
CA ILE A 87 3.16 -0.42 11.11
C ILE A 87 4.49 -1.15 11.21
N THR A 88 5.44 -0.80 10.35
CA THR A 88 6.80 -1.34 10.40
C THR A 88 7.81 -0.20 10.46
N THR A 89 8.56 -0.12 11.56
CA THR A 89 9.59 0.89 11.79
C THR A 89 10.94 0.20 11.92
N LYS A 90 11.85 0.42 10.97
CA LYS A 90 13.11 -0.33 10.94
C LYS A 90 14.30 0.54 10.59
N THR A 91 15.45 0.35 11.27
CA THR A 91 16.62 1.16 10.92
C THR A 91 17.31 0.63 9.66
N ARG A 92 17.75 -0.63 9.61
CA ARG A 92 18.46 -1.21 8.46
C ARG A 92 17.90 -2.57 8.08
N ILE A 93 17.45 -2.71 6.83
CA ILE A 93 16.97 -4.00 6.30
C ILE A 93 17.54 -4.28 4.91
N THR A 94 17.62 -5.55 4.51
CA THR A 94 17.76 -5.89 3.08
C THR A 94 16.39 -5.98 2.41
N HIS A 95 15.48 -6.87 2.83
CA HIS A 95 14.17 -7.04 2.19
C HIS A 95 12.97 -6.94 3.14
N THR A 96 11.93 -6.21 2.71
CA THR A 96 10.59 -6.26 3.33
C THR A 96 9.55 -6.65 2.30
N LYS A 97 8.77 -7.68 2.60
CA LYS A 97 7.58 -8.09 1.86
C LYS A 97 6.35 -7.99 2.75
N ILE A 98 5.35 -7.24 2.32
CA ILE A 98 4.04 -7.17 2.96
C ILE A 98 3.03 -7.62 1.91
N THR A 99 2.25 -8.63 2.24
CA THR A 99 1.17 -9.15 1.41
C THR A 99 -0.12 -9.12 2.21
N THR A 100 -1.11 -8.38 1.72
CA THR A 100 -2.43 -8.27 2.35
C THR A 100 -3.47 -8.72 1.34
N THR A 101 -4.19 -9.79 1.63
CA THR A 101 -5.27 -10.31 0.78
C THR A 101 -6.57 -10.27 1.56
N ILE A 102 -7.55 -9.54 1.04
CA ILE A 102 -8.80 -9.29 1.75
C ILE A 102 -9.98 -9.57 0.82
N ASN A 103 -10.90 -10.43 1.26
CA ASN A 103 -12.15 -10.73 0.60
C ASN A 103 -13.31 -10.47 1.57
N SER A 104 -13.89 -9.27 1.54
CA SER A 104 -14.64 -8.72 2.67
C SER A 104 -15.67 -7.70 2.20
N THR A 105 -16.71 -7.41 2.97
CA THR A 105 -17.73 -6.43 2.55
C THR A 105 -17.19 -5.01 2.61
N THR A 106 -16.67 -4.62 3.79
CA THR A 106 -16.05 -3.30 4.07
C THR A 106 -14.62 -3.47 4.54
N ILE A 107 -13.71 -2.63 4.04
CA ILE A 107 -12.27 -2.75 4.26
C ILE A 107 -11.63 -1.39 4.52
N ILE A 108 -10.92 -1.30 5.64
CA ILE A 108 -9.98 -0.23 5.94
C ILE A 108 -8.61 -0.87 6.12
N THR A 109 -7.68 -0.57 5.21
CA THR A 109 -6.29 -1.07 5.28
C THR A 109 -5.32 0.09 5.34
N SER A 110 -4.52 0.13 6.40
CA SER A 110 -3.41 1.07 6.55
C SER A 110 -2.09 0.31 6.64
N ILE A 111 -1.14 0.66 5.77
CA ILE A 111 0.22 0.11 5.77
C ILE A 111 1.19 1.28 5.86
N ILE A 112 1.88 1.37 6.99
CA ILE A 112 2.90 2.39 7.24
C ILE A 112 4.24 1.69 7.37
N THR A 113 5.19 2.05 6.50
CA THR A 113 6.56 1.54 6.60
C THR A 113 7.55 2.70 6.67
N THR A 114 8.26 2.80 7.79
CA THR A 114 9.26 3.85 8.03
C THR A 114 10.63 3.22 8.18
N LYS A 115 11.56 3.53 7.27
CA LYS A 115 12.87 2.87 7.21
C LYS A 115 14.02 3.81 6.94
N THR A 116 15.16 3.64 7.62
CA THR A 116 16.33 4.49 7.35
C THR A 116 17.16 4.00 6.16
N ARG A 117 17.45 2.70 6.04
CA ARG A 117 18.22 2.14 4.91
C ARG A 117 17.72 0.77 4.48
N ILE A 118 17.35 0.63 3.21
CA ILE A 118 16.84 -0.63 2.63
C ILE A 118 17.39 -0.91 1.23
N THR A 119 17.48 -2.19 0.86
CA THR A 119 17.66 -2.57 -0.55
C THR A 119 16.30 -2.73 -1.24
N HIS A 120 15.38 -3.59 -0.74
CA HIS A 120 14.09 -3.81 -1.40
C HIS A 120 12.87 -3.75 -0.47
N THR A 121 11.86 -2.97 -0.88
CA THR A 121 10.51 -3.00 -0.29
C THR A 121 9.50 -3.48 -1.35
N LYS A 122 8.75 -4.54 -1.06
CA LYS A 122 7.61 -5.01 -1.86
C LYS A 122 6.34 -5.00 -1.02
N ILE A 123 5.35 -4.23 -1.45
CA ILE A 123 4.01 -4.21 -0.86
C ILE A 123 3.05 -4.71 -1.92
N THR A 124 2.22 -5.67 -1.57
CA THR A 124 1.19 -6.22 -2.44
C THR A 124 -0.12 -6.30 -1.67
N THR A 125 -1.13 -5.59 -2.16
CA THR A 125 -2.45 -5.55 -1.56
C THR A 125 -3.46 -5.97 -2.62
N THR A 126 -4.19 -7.05 -2.34
CA THR A 126 -5.26 -7.55 -3.20
C THR A 126 -6.55 -7.50 -2.41
N ILE A 127 -7.53 -6.79 -2.95
CA ILE A 127 -8.82 -6.56 -2.30
C ILE A 127 -9.94 -6.95 -3.25
N ASN A 128 -10.84 -7.78 -2.75
CA ASN A 128 -12.15 -8.03 -3.33
C ASN A 128 -13.21 -7.64 -2.29
N SER A 129 -14.00 -6.62 -2.58
CA SER A 129 -14.99 -6.13 -1.63
C SER A 129 -16.15 -5.49 -2.32
N THR A 130 -17.30 -5.43 -1.64
CA THR A 130 -18.55 -4.98 -2.22
C THR A 130 -18.83 -3.49 -1.95
N THR A 131 -18.47 -2.94 -0.79
CA THR A 131 -18.90 -1.59 -0.39
C THR A 131 -17.77 -0.55 -0.37
N ILE A 132 -16.95 -0.52 0.67
CA ILE A 132 -15.99 0.57 0.87
C ILE A 132 -14.59 0.02 1.08
N THR A 133 -13.67 0.51 0.25
CA THR A 133 -12.25 0.15 0.31
C THR A 133 -11.41 1.39 0.53
N SER A 134 -10.97 1.60 1.79
CA SER A 134 -10.00 2.64 2.12
C SER A 134 -8.61 2.03 2.25
N ILE A 135 -7.68 2.41 1.37
CA ILE A 135 -6.29 1.94 1.43
C ILE A 135 -5.37 3.12 1.61
N ILE A 136 -4.62 3.12 2.70
CA ILE A 136 -3.57 4.09 2.97
C ILE A 136 -2.24 3.36 2.98
N THR A 137 -1.34 3.70 2.06
CA THR A 137 0.03 3.18 2.04
C THR A 137 1.02 4.32 2.17
N ILE A 138 1.70 4.39 3.31
CA ILE A 138 2.74 5.40 3.59
C ILE A 138 4.09 4.72 3.63
N THR A 139 5.01 5.15 2.76
CA THR A 139 6.40 4.69 2.77
C THR A 139 7.35 5.86 2.96
N CYS A 140 7.92 5.95 4.16
CA CYS A 140 8.90 6.96 4.53
C CYS A 140 10.28 6.31 4.56
N GLU A 141 11.13 6.56 3.57
CA GLU A 141 12.41 5.85 3.46
C GLU A 141 13.59 6.77 3.14
N SER A 142 14.65 6.76 3.95
CA SER A 142 15.80 7.64 3.70
C SER A 142 16.62 7.17 2.50
N ARG A 143 17.20 5.96 2.50
CA ARG A 143 18.02 5.47 1.38
C ARG A 143 17.58 4.10 0.88
N ILE A 144 17.16 4.02 -0.39
CA ILE A 144 16.66 2.78 -1.01
C ILE A 144 17.12 2.55 -2.44
N THR A 145 17.33 1.28 -2.77
CA THR A 145 17.57 0.88 -4.16
C THR A 145 16.26 0.61 -4.92
N HIS A 146 15.33 -0.18 -4.38
CA HIS A 146 14.06 -0.49 -5.06
C HIS A 146 12.81 -0.53 -4.16
N THR A 147 11.73 0.10 -4.63
CA THR A 147 10.39 -0.06 -4.04
C THR A 147 9.39 -0.48 -5.10
N LYS A 148 8.62 -1.53 -4.80
CA LYS A 148 7.50 -2.00 -5.63
C LYS A 148 6.22 -2.01 -4.79
N ILE A 149 5.25 -1.20 -5.18
CA ILE A 149 3.90 -1.19 -4.61
C ILE A 149 2.96 -1.70 -5.69
N ASN A 150 2.19 -2.74 -5.38
CA ASN A 150 1.19 -3.31 -6.27
C ASN A 150 -0.14 -3.41 -5.53
N ILE A 151 -1.14 -2.67 -5.99
CA ILE A 151 -2.48 -2.68 -5.41
C ILE A 151 -3.45 -3.17 -6.48
N ILE A 152 -4.26 -4.16 -6.15
CA ILE A 152 -5.31 -4.71 -7.00
C ILE A 152 -6.62 -4.63 -6.23
N ILE A 153 -7.63 -4.00 -6.81
CA ILE A 153 -8.97 -3.87 -6.22
C ILE A 153 -10.00 -4.31 -7.24
N ILE A 154 -10.94 -5.14 -6.80
CA ILE A 154 -11.94 -5.78 -7.66
C ILE A 154 -13.33 -5.65 -7.02
N ASN A 155 -14.34 -5.37 -7.83
CA ASN A 155 -15.77 -5.41 -7.51
C ASN A 155 -16.25 -4.47 -6.38
N SER A 156 -15.49 -3.41 -6.06
CA SER A 156 -15.84 -2.47 -4.99
C SER A 156 -16.69 -1.32 -5.48
N THR A 157 -17.78 -0.99 -4.78
CA THR A 157 -18.56 0.20 -5.14
C THR A 157 -17.74 1.47 -4.90
N THR A 158 -17.24 1.72 -3.69
CA THR A 158 -16.43 2.91 -3.40
C THR A 158 -15.00 2.56 -3.04
N ILE A 159 -14.05 3.19 -3.74
CA ILE A 159 -12.62 3.03 -3.52
C ILE A 159 -12.00 4.38 -3.19
N ILE A 160 -11.36 4.46 -2.02
CA ILE A 160 -10.53 5.59 -1.63
C ILE A 160 -9.11 5.06 -1.41
N THR A 161 -8.18 5.43 -2.27
CA THR A 161 -6.79 5.01 -2.16
C THR A 161 -5.89 6.23 -1.99
N SER A 162 -5.05 6.20 -0.97
CA SER A 162 -4.01 7.20 -0.74
C SER A 162 -2.66 6.49 -0.65
N ILE A 163 -1.76 6.81 -1.58
CA ILE A 163 -0.39 6.31 -1.57
C ILE A 163 0.54 7.51 -1.39
N ILE A 164 1.23 7.53 -0.26
CA ILE A 164 2.21 8.57 0.05
C ILE A 164 3.58 7.92 0.09
N THR A 165 4.49 8.39 -0.76
CA THR A 165 5.88 7.94 -0.76
C THR A 165 6.81 9.13 -0.54
N THR A 166 7.45 9.19 0.63
CA THR A 166 8.36 10.28 1.02
C THR A 166 9.78 9.74 1.18
N LYS A 167 10.71 10.13 0.30
CA LYS A 167 12.04 9.50 0.29
C LYS A 167 13.19 10.45 0.02
N THR A 168 14.29 10.28 0.75
CA THR A 168 15.45 11.17 0.56
C THR A 168 16.32 10.77 -0.64
N ARG A 169 16.53 9.47 -0.88
CA ARG A 169 17.30 9.01 -2.05
C ARG A 169 16.82 7.65 -2.52
N ILE A 170 16.44 7.56 -3.81
CA ILE A 170 16.02 6.30 -4.43
C ILE A 170 16.66 6.10 -5.80
N ASN A 171 16.96 4.83 -6.13
CA ASN A 171 17.22 4.45 -7.51
C ASN A 171 15.90 4.20 -8.26
N HIS A 172 15.12 3.15 -7.92
CA HIS A 172 13.88 2.84 -8.64
C HIS A 172 12.63 2.75 -7.74
N THR A 173 11.53 3.38 -8.18
CA THR A 173 10.19 3.17 -7.62
C THR A 173 9.23 2.70 -8.71
N LYS A 174 8.51 1.60 -8.47
CA LYS A 174 7.41 1.14 -9.32
C LYS A 174 6.13 1.08 -8.50
N ILE A 175 5.13 1.85 -8.90
CA ILE A 175 3.79 1.82 -8.34
C ILE A 175 2.86 1.29 -9.44
N THR A 176 2.07 0.28 -9.12
CA THR A 176 1.06 -0.28 -10.02
C THR A 176 -0.24 -0.40 -9.25
N ILE A 177 -1.28 0.26 -9.75
CA ILE A 177 -2.64 0.19 -9.22
C ILE A 177 -3.52 -0.36 -10.33
N THR A 178 -4.26 -1.41 -10.04
CA THR A 178 -5.26 -1.99 -10.94
C THR A 178 -6.60 -2.01 -10.24
N ILE A 179 -7.61 -1.38 -10.83
CA ILE A 179 -8.98 -1.32 -10.32
C ILE A 179 -9.93 -1.83 -11.39
N ILE A 180 -10.82 -2.75 -11.03
CA ILE A 180 -11.73 -3.42 -11.95
C ILE A 180 -13.14 -3.43 -11.35
N ASN A 181 -14.14 -3.05 -12.15
CA ASN A 181 -15.56 -3.10 -11.81
C ASN A 181 -15.84 -2.32 -10.52
N SER A 182 -15.80 -0.99 -10.59
CA SER A 182 -16.03 -0.15 -9.41
C SER A 182 -16.88 1.06 -9.73
N THR A 183 -17.75 1.51 -8.83
CA THR A 183 -18.58 2.68 -9.15
C THR A 183 -17.77 3.95 -8.98
N THR A 184 -17.34 4.26 -7.76
CA THR A 184 -16.59 5.48 -7.46
C THR A 184 -15.15 5.17 -7.07
N ILE A 185 -14.20 5.81 -7.73
CA ILE A 185 -12.77 5.69 -7.48
C ILE A 185 -12.19 7.06 -7.18
N ILE A 186 -11.65 7.21 -5.98
CA ILE A 186 -10.83 8.35 -5.58
C ILE A 186 -9.43 7.80 -5.31
N THR A 187 -8.46 8.23 -6.11
CA THR A 187 -7.05 7.84 -5.96
C THR A 187 -6.21 9.08 -5.78
N ASN A 188 -5.44 9.12 -4.70
CA ASN A 188 -4.45 10.17 -4.44
C ASN A 188 -3.07 9.53 -4.33
N ILE A 189 -2.15 9.93 -5.20
CA ILE A 189 -0.78 9.45 -5.20
C ILE A 189 0.13 10.64 -4.98
N ILE A 190 0.71 10.72 -3.79
CA ILE A 190 1.67 11.76 -3.43
C ILE A 190 3.06 11.14 -3.38
N THR A 191 3.97 11.72 -4.15
CA THR A 191 5.36 11.29 -4.23
C THR A 191 6.27 12.47 -3.94
N THR A 192 6.86 12.53 -2.75
CA THR A 192 7.80 13.58 -2.35
C THR A 192 9.21 13.01 -2.25
N LYS A 193 10.15 13.52 -3.05
CA LYS A 193 11.48 12.89 -3.14
C LYS A 193 12.61 13.89 -3.36
N THR A 194 13.68 13.79 -2.57
CA THR A 194 14.83 14.71 -2.72
C THR A 194 15.83 14.29 -3.80
N ARG A 195 15.93 13.01 -4.15
CA ARG A 195 16.73 12.57 -5.33
C ARG A 195 16.25 11.24 -5.87
N ILE A 196 16.00 11.16 -7.17
CA ILE A 196 15.57 9.92 -7.84
C ILE A 196 16.32 9.69 -9.14
N THR A 197 16.62 8.43 -9.45
CA THR A 197 16.99 8.05 -10.82
C THR A 197 15.76 7.69 -11.67
N HIS A 198 14.90 6.75 -11.25
CA HIS A 198 13.69 6.39 -12.03
C HIS A 198 12.43 6.14 -11.20
N THR A 199 11.30 6.74 -11.59
CA THR A 199 9.97 6.39 -11.07
C THR A 199 9.03 5.99 -12.20
N LYS A 200 8.34 4.85 -12.05
CA LYS A 200 7.27 4.39 -12.93
C LYS A 200 5.98 4.20 -12.15
N THR A 201 4.95 4.96 -12.49
CA THR A 201 3.60 4.82 -11.93
C THR A 201 2.66 4.38 -13.04
N THR A 202 1.97 3.26 -12.84
CA THR A 202 0.98 2.74 -13.78
C THR A 202 -0.34 2.58 -13.03
N ILE A 203 -1.39 3.21 -13.55
CA ILE A 203 -2.74 3.11 -13.00
C ILE A 203 -3.59 2.51 -14.11
N ILE A 204 -4.29 1.42 -13.82
CA ILE A 204 -5.18 0.74 -14.76
C ILE A 204 -6.55 0.71 -14.11
N ILE A 205 -7.54 1.31 -14.77
CA ILE A 205 -8.93 1.33 -14.30
C ILE A 205 -9.81 0.80 -15.43
N ILE A 206 -10.66 -0.18 -15.11
CA ILE A 206 -11.51 -0.88 -16.07
C ILE A 206 -12.93 -0.94 -15.51
N ASN A 207 -13.92 -0.58 -16.35
CA ASN A 207 -15.34 -0.66 -16.04
C ASN A 207 -15.66 0.11 -14.74
N SER A 208 -15.56 1.44 -14.78
CA SER A 208 -15.86 2.25 -13.60
C SER A 208 -16.68 3.49 -13.90
N THR A 209 -17.58 3.92 -13.02
CA THR A 209 -18.46 5.05 -13.34
C THR A 209 -17.75 6.38 -13.10
N THR A 210 -17.30 6.65 -11.88
CA THR A 210 -16.66 7.92 -11.51
C THR A 210 -15.22 7.71 -11.10
N ILE A 211 -14.30 8.40 -11.77
CA ILE A 211 -12.86 8.33 -11.48
C ILE A 211 -12.33 9.71 -11.17
N ILE A 212 -11.83 9.89 -9.96
CA ILE A 212 -11.06 11.06 -9.52
C ILE A 212 -9.65 10.58 -9.20
N THR A 213 -8.68 11.06 -9.96
CA THR A 213 -7.26 10.71 -9.79
C THR A 213 -6.44 11.96 -9.57
N ASN A 214 -5.78 12.07 -8.43
CA ASN A 214 -4.82 13.13 -8.15
C ASN A 214 -3.42 12.53 -8.02
N ILE A 215 -2.49 13.01 -8.83
CA ILE A 215 -1.10 12.56 -8.80
C ILE A 215 -0.21 13.78 -8.55
N ILE A 216 0.26 13.89 -7.31
CA ILE A 216 1.16 14.96 -6.89
C ILE A 216 2.56 14.40 -6.80
N THR A 217 3.49 15.07 -7.47
CA THR A 217 4.89 14.69 -7.44
C THR A 217 5.74 15.91 -7.16
N THR A 218 6.33 15.98 -5.97
CA THR A 218 7.23 17.08 -5.56
C THR A 218 8.65 16.58 -5.44
N LYS A 219 9.59 17.25 -6.11
CA LYS A 219 10.95 16.74 -6.20
C LYS A 219 12.01 17.84 -6.33
N THR A 220 13.17 17.60 -5.74
CA THR A 220 14.32 18.51 -5.88
C THR A 220 15.27 18.11 -7.03
N ARG A 221 15.37 16.82 -7.43
CA ARG A 221 16.18 16.38 -8.60
C ARG A 221 15.77 15.01 -9.18
N ILE A 222 15.70 14.88 -10.51
CA ILE A 222 15.32 13.66 -11.25
C ILE A 222 16.21 13.39 -12.44
N THR A 223 16.43 12.11 -12.77
CA THR A 223 16.83 11.72 -14.13
C THR A 223 15.63 11.30 -14.99
N HIS A 224 14.74 10.38 -14.56
CA HIS A 224 13.51 10.05 -15.32
C HIS A 224 12.25 9.76 -14.48
N THR A 225 11.08 10.25 -14.93
CA THR A 225 9.75 9.86 -14.40
C THR A 225 8.78 9.48 -15.52
N LYS A 226 8.03 8.38 -15.33
CA LYS A 226 6.97 7.94 -16.24
C LYS A 226 5.69 7.62 -15.49
N THR A 227 4.61 8.30 -15.84
CA THR A 227 3.27 8.03 -15.31
C THR A 227 2.34 7.66 -16.47
N THR A 228 1.66 6.52 -16.34
CA THR A 228 0.77 5.98 -17.38
C THR A 228 -0.56 5.54 -16.78
N PRO A 229 -1.56 6.45 -16.72
CA PRO A 229 -2.94 6.07 -16.47
C PRO A 229 -3.55 5.46 -17.74
N ILE A 230 -4.20 4.32 -17.58
CA ILE A 230 -4.96 3.61 -18.61
C ILE A 230 -6.37 3.45 -18.06
N ILE A 231 -7.35 4.06 -18.73
CA ILE A 231 -8.76 4.00 -18.33
C ILE A 231 -9.56 3.43 -19.49
N ILE A 232 -10.37 2.41 -19.21
CA ILE A 232 -11.14 1.66 -20.20
C ILE A 232 -12.58 1.54 -19.72
N ASN A 233 -13.55 1.87 -20.59
CA ASN A 233 -14.99 1.76 -20.32
C ASN A 233 -15.37 2.45 -19.01
N SER A 234 -15.21 3.77 -18.94
CA SER A 234 -15.57 4.53 -17.74
C SER A 234 -16.39 5.75 -18.09
N THR A 235 -17.37 6.15 -17.28
CA THR A 235 -18.31 7.21 -17.72
C THR A 235 -17.71 8.61 -17.49
N THR A 236 -17.18 8.88 -16.30
CA THR A 236 -16.64 10.18 -15.91
C THR A 236 -15.22 10.07 -15.37
N THR A 237 -14.32 10.91 -15.88
CA THR A 237 -12.90 10.91 -15.49
C THR A 237 -12.42 12.32 -15.22
N ILE A 238 -12.03 12.59 -13.97
CA ILE A 238 -11.35 13.80 -13.54
C ILE A 238 -9.95 13.41 -13.09
N SER A 239 -8.94 13.98 -13.72
CA SER A 239 -7.56 13.77 -13.34
C SER A 239 -6.83 15.09 -13.17
N SER A 240 -6.16 15.22 -12.04
CA SER A 240 -5.26 16.33 -11.76
C SER A 240 -3.85 15.78 -11.52
N ILE A 241 -2.88 16.42 -12.16
CA ILE A 241 -1.48 16.03 -12.05
C ILE A 241 -0.68 17.28 -11.77
N ILE A 242 -0.02 17.27 -10.61
CA ILE A 242 0.80 18.38 -10.15
C ILE A 242 2.23 17.90 -10.06
N ILE A 243 3.12 18.57 -10.79
CA ILE A 243 4.54 18.29 -10.80
C ILE A 243 5.28 19.55 -10.37
N CYS A 244 5.86 19.53 -9.16
CA CYS A 244 6.71 20.60 -8.64
C CYS A 244 8.16 20.13 -8.69
N GLU A 245 8.98 20.72 -9.57
CA GLU A 245 10.34 20.24 -9.85
C GLU A 245 11.36 21.39 -9.95
N ILE A 246 12.48 21.27 -9.21
CA ILE A 246 13.58 22.26 -9.24
C ILE A 246 14.56 21.99 -10.41
N THR A 247 14.76 20.73 -10.83
CA THR A 247 15.67 20.38 -11.96
C THR A 247 15.25 19.09 -12.66
N ILE A 248 15.08 19.13 -13.99
CA ILE A 248 14.61 18.02 -14.84
C ILE A 248 15.66 17.67 -15.90
N TYR A 249 15.92 16.37 -16.08
CA TYR A 249 16.56 15.85 -17.31
C TYR A 249 15.55 15.24 -18.30
N TYR A 250 14.57 14.43 -17.86
CA TYR A 250 13.51 13.89 -18.74
C TYR A 250 12.21 13.54 -17.95
N CYS A 251 11.05 14.05 -18.40
CA CYS A 251 9.74 13.70 -17.85
C CYS A 251 8.81 13.23 -18.99
N TYR A 252 8.18 12.06 -18.85
CA TYR A 252 7.26 11.51 -19.86
C TYR A 252 5.92 11.13 -19.24
N PHE A 253 4.85 11.71 -19.79
CA PHE A 253 3.49 11.45 -19.36
C PHE A 253 2.65 10.97 -20.55
N ARG A 254 1.91 9.88 -20.37
CA ARG A 254 0.99 9.38 -21.41
C ARG A 254 -0.30 8.89 -20.76
N VAL A 255 -1.38 9.60 -21.03
CA VAL A 255 -2.74 9.13 -20.75
C VAL A 255 -3.24 8.32 -21.92
N ARG A 256 -3.86 7.17 -21.64
CA ARG A 256 -4.64 6.45 -22.64
C ARG A 256 -6.03 6.22 -22.09
N VAL A 257 -7.00 6.88 -22.70
CA VAL A 257 -8.43 6.72 -22.42
C VAL A 257 -9.08 6.06 -23.62
N ARG A 258 -9.85 5.01 -23.39
CA ARG A 258 -10.71 4.38 -24.40
C ARG A 258 -12.12 4.34 -23.82
N THR A 259 -13.09 4.79 -24.63
CA THR A 259 -14.54 4.77 -24.34
C THR A 259 -14.91 5.45 -23.02
N VAL A 260 -15.03 6.78 -23.07
CA VAL A 260 -15.43 7.62 -21.93
C VAL A 260 -16.38 8.73 -22.40
N ASP A 261 -17.44 8.97 -21.63
CA ASP A 261 -18.44 10.01 -21.95
C ASP A 261 -17.89 11.42 -21.67
N SER A 262 -17.09 11.58 -20.61
CA SER A 262 -16.42 12.85 -20.28
C SER A 262 -15.06 12.67 -19.60
N THR A 263 -14.06 13.42 -20.08
CA THR A 263 -12.68 13.41 -19.55
C THR A 263 -12.15 14.82 -19.35
N ILE A 264 -11.72 15.12 -18.12
CA ILE A 264 -10.98 16.34 -17.77
C ILE A 264 -9.60 15.94 -17.25
N ILE A 265 -8.55 16.43 -17.93
CA ILE A 265 -7.15 16.24 -17.51
C ILE A 265 -6.56 17.62 -17.28
N THR A 266 -6.16 17.90 -16.03
CA THR A 266 -5.48 19.14 -15.69
C THR A 266 -4.03 18.83 -15.28
N ILE A 267 -3.08 19.47 -15.96
CA ILE A 267 -1.64 19.30 -15.68
C ILE A 267 -1.10 20.65 -15.21
N TYR A 268 -0.61 20.68 -13.97
CA TYR A 268 0.06 21.84 -13.39
C TYR A 268 1.56 21.56 -13.28
N LYS A 269 2.36 22.50 -13.79
CA LYS A 269 3.80 22.57 -13.55
C LYS A 269 4.06 23.79 -12.66
N CYS A 270 4.64 23.56 -11.48
CA CYS A 270 5.07 24.62 -10.58
C CYS A 270 6.56 24.92 -10.80
#